data_AF-A6KH32-F1
#
_entry.id   AF-A6KH32-F1
#
_cell.length_a   1.000
_cell.length_b   1.000
_cell.length_c   1.000
_cell.angle_alpha   90.00
_cell.angle_beta   90.00
_cell.angle_gamma   90.00
#
_symmetry.space_group_name_H-M   'P 1'
#
loop_
_entity.id
_entity.type
_entity.pdbx_description
1 polymer ?
#
loop_
_entity_poly.entity_id
_entity_poly.type
_entity_poly.pdbx_seq_one_letter_code
_entity_poly.pdbx_strand_id
1 'polypeptide(L)'
;MTRLPKLAVFDLDYTLWPFWVDTHVDPPFHKSSDGTVRDRRGQDIRLYPEVPEILGRLQSLGVPVAAASRTSEIEGANQLLELFDLGKYFIQREIYPGSKVTHFER
;
A
#
# COMPACT_ATOMS: atom_id res chain seq x y z
N MET A 1 -28.31 -13.18 0.76
CA MET A 1 -27.13 -12.31 0.53
C MET A 1 -26.00 -12.81 1.40
N THR A 2 -24.79 -12.94 0.85
CA THR A 2 -23.58 -13.28 1.61
C THR A 2 -23.15 -12.10 2.49
N ARG A 3 -22.67 -12.37 3.71
CA ARG A 3 -22.20 -11.30 4.62
C ARG A 3 -20.87 -10.74 4.12
N LEU A 4 -20.73 -9.42 4.14
CA LEU A 4 -19.47 -8.72 3.88
C LEU A 4 -18.62 -8.65 5.16
N PRO A 5 -17.27 -8.59 5.03
CA PRO A 5 -16.40 -8.34 6.16
C PRO A 5 -16.58 -6.91 6.69
N LYS A 6 -16.28 -6.72 7.98
CA LYS A 6 -16.31 -5.39 8.62
C LYS A 6 -15.04 -4.56 8.36
N LEU A 7 -13.97 -5.21 7.91
CA LEU A 7 -12.67 -4.62 7.60
C LEU A 7 -11.94 -5.56 6.64
N ALA A 8 -11.29 -4.99 5.61
CA ALA A 8 -10.34 -5.70 4.77
C ALA A 8 -8.92 -5.17 5.07
N VAL A 9 -7.97 -6.06 5.34
CA VAL A 9 -6.59 -5.67 5.68
C VAL A 9 -5.65 -6.20 4.60
N PHE A 10 -4.82 -5.32 4.06
CA PHE A 10 -3.82 -5.66 3.04
C PHE A 10 -2.42 -5.57 3.60
N ASP A 11 -1.56 -6.51 3.21
CA ASP A 11 -0.12 -6.28 3.23
C ASP A 11 0.27 -5.29 2.11
N LEU A 12 1.53 -4.87 2.07
CA LEU A 12 2.04 -3.96 1.04
C LEU A 12 2.90 -4.71 0.01
N ASP A 13 4.07 -5.19 0.43
CA ASP A 13 5.03 -5.83 -0.47
C ASP A 13 4.48 -7.14 -1.05
N TYR A 14 4.66 -7.33 -2.35
CA TYR A 14 4.07 -8.43 -3.13
C TYR A 14 2.54 -8.57 -3.02
N THR A 15 1.85 -7.55 -2.53
CA THR A 15 0.38 -7.51 -2.43
C THR A 15 -0.20 -6.33 -3.22
N LEU A 16 0.27 -5.11 -2.96
CA LEU A 16 -0.13 -3.93 -3.73
C LEU A 16 0.85 -3.63 -4.87
N TRP A 17 2.12 -3.97 -4.69
CA TRP A 17 3.17 -3.79 -5.69
C TRP A 17 4.09 -5.01 -5.77
N PRO A 18 4.76 -5.26 -6.91
CA PRO A 18 5.48 -6.52 -7.17
C PRO A 18 6.94 -6.50 -6.68
N PHE A 19 7.21 -5.93 -5.50
CA PHE A 19 8.56 -5.84 -4.93
C PHE A 19 8.53 -5.68 -3.39
N TRP A 20 9.67 -5.87 -2.75
CA TRP A 20 9.95 -5.38 -1.38
C TRP A 20 10.50 -3.97 -1.42
N VAL A 21 9.82 -3.03 -0.77
CA VAL A 21 10.15 -1.59 -0.75
C VAL A 21 11.49 -1.27 -0.05
N ASP A 22 11.93 -2.12 0.88
CA ASP A 22 13.20 -1.97 1.62
C ASP A 22 14.41 -2.60 0.91
N THR A 23 14.20 -3.26 -0.24
CA THR A 23 15.24 -4.08 -0.89
C THR A 23 15.44 -3.74 -2.37
N HIS A 24 14.35 -3.64 -3.15
CA HIS A 24 14.43 -3.63 -4.61
C HIS A 24 14.49 -2.23 -5.24
N VAL A 25 14.28 -1.19 -4.45
CA VAL A 25 14.09 0.20 -4.89
C VAL A 25 14.85 1.13 -3.94
N ASP A 26 15.13 2.36 -4.37
CA ASP A 26 15.92 3.34 -3.61
C ASP A 26 15.09 4.62 -3.34
N PRO A 27 14.36 4.70 -2.21
CA PRO A 27 13.61 5.90 -1.81
C PRO A 27 14.50 7.16 -1.71
N PRO A 28 13.97 8.41 -1.71
CA PRO A 28 12.55 8.72 -1.81
C PRO A 28 12.05 8.58 -3.25
N PHE A 29 10.74 8.47 -3.35
CA PHE A 29 10.02 8.41 -4.60
C PHE A 29 9.55 9.80 -5.04
N HIS A 30 9.26 9.95 -6.32
CA HIS A 30 8.65 11.17 -6.85
C HIS A 30 7.75 10.83 -8.04
N LYS A 31 6.77 11.70 -8.31
CA LYS A 31 5.97 11.62 -9.55
C LYS A 31 6.70 12.40 -10.63
N SER A 32 7.08 11.72 -11.70
CA SER A 32 7.68 12.30 -12.90
C SER A 32 6.63 13.09 -13.71
N SER A 33 7.09 13.95 -14.61
CA SER A 33 6.21 14.78 -15.46
C SER A 33 5.32 13.96 -16.41
N ASP A 34 5.72 12.73 -16.72
CA ASP A 34 4.94 11.76 -17.49
C ASP A 34 3.87 11.02 -16.66
N GLY A 35 3.75 11.34 -15.37
CA GLY A 35 2.81 10.74 -14.45
C GLY A 35 3.29 9.44 -13.80
N THR A 36 4.45 8.90 -14.19
CA THR A 36 5.04 7.70 -13.56
C THR A 36 5.59 8.02 -12.17
N VAL A 37 5.56 7.05 -11.27
CA VAL A 37 6.28 7.14 -9.99
C VAL A 37 7.65 6.52 -10.18
N ARG A 38 8.71 7.22 -9.76
CA ARG A 38 10.09 6.76 -9.85
C ARG A 38 10.81 6.87 -8.51
N ASP A 39 11.76 5.97 -8.29
CA ASP A 39 12.68 6.06 -7.16
C ASP A 39 13.84 7.05 -7.46
N ARG A 40 14.79 7.17 -6.53
CA ARG A 40 15.96 8.07 -6.66
C ARG A 40 16.85 7.72 -7.85
N ARG A 41 16.87 6.45 -8.28
CA ARG A 41 17.68 5.95 -9.40
C ARG A 41 16.95 6.03 -10.74
N GLY A 42 15.70 6.49 -10.74
CA GLY A 42 14.88 6.57 -11.93
C GLY A 42 14.21 5.24 -12.30
N GLN A 43 14.17 4.26 -11.38
CA GLN A 43 13.44 3.02 -11.59
C GLN A 43 11.94 3.29 -11.55
N ASP A 44 11.22 2.79 -12.56
CA ASP A 44 9.76 2.85 -12.62
C ASP A 44 9.13 2.01 -11.50
N ILE A 45 8.31 2.65 -10.67
CA ILE A 45 7.53 2.03 -9.60
C ILE A 45 6.09 1.89 -10.06
N ARG A 46 5.54 0.68 -9.95
CA ARG A 46 4.17 0.37 -10.36
C ARG A 46 3.48 -0.53 -9.34
N LEU A 47 2.17 -0.37 -9.23
CA LEU A 47 1.29 -1.30 -8.52
C LEU A 47 1.03 -2.55 -9.38
N TYR A 48 0.46 -3.58 -8.78
CA TYR A 48 -0.32 -4.55 -9.57
C TYR A 48 -1.49 -3.82 -10.26
N PRO A 49 -1.80 -4.12 -11.54
CA PRO A 49 -2.68 -3.27 -12.36
C PRO A 49 -4.07 -3.02 -11.76
N GLU A 50 -4.66 -4.01 -11.11
CA GLU A 50 -6.05 -3.97 -10.62
C GLU A 50 -6.19 -3.41 -9.20
N VAL A 51 -5.09 -3.07 -8.52
CA VAL A 51 -5.12 -2.60 -7.12
C VAL A 51 -6.04 -1.39 -6.91
N PRO A 52 -6.02 -0.34 -7.76
CA PRO A 52 -6.95 0.77 -7.61
C PRO A 52 -8.42 0.36 -7.72
N GLU A 53 -8.74 -0.58 -8.62
CA GLU A 53 -10.11 -1.08 -8.79
C GLU A 53 -10.57 -1.93 -7.60
N ILE A 54 -9.70 -2.80 -7.09
CA ILE A 54 -9.98 -3.64 -5.92
C ILE A 54 -10.31 -2.77 -4.70
N LEU A 55 -9.49 -1.74 -4.43
CA LEU A 55 -9.70 -0.81 -3.32
C LEU A 55 -10.96 0.05 -3.53
N GLY A 56 -11.18 0.54 -4.76
CA GLY A 56 -12.41 1.26 -5.12
C GLY A 56 -13.67 0.40 -4.96
N ARG A 57 -13.59 -0.90 -5.24
CA ARG A 57 -14.71 -1.83 -5.07
C ARG A 57 -15.05 -2.03 -3.61
N LEU A 58 -14.06 -2.19 -2.73
CA LEU A 58 -14.27 -2.31 -1.29
C LEU A 58 -14.92 -1.04 -0.72
N GLN A 59 -14.42 0.14 -1.13
CA GLN A 59 -15.02 1.42 -0.76
C GLN A 59 -16.49 1.51 -1.22
N SER A 60 -16.79 1.12 -2.47
CA SER A 60 -18.15 1.14 -3.03
C SER A 60 -19.10 0.17 -2.31
N LEU A 61 -18.57 -0.92 -1.75
CA LEU A 61 -19.30 -1.88 -0.93
C LEU A 61 -19.41 -1.45 0.55
N GLY A 62 -18.86 -0.30 0.92
CA GLY A 62 -18.83 0.19 2.30
C GLY A 62 -17.95 -0.65 3.23
N VAL A 63 -16.96 -1.37 2.69
CA VAL A 63 -15.99 -2.15 3.47
C VAL A 63 -14.77 -1.27 3.76
N PRO A 64 -14.50 -0.89 5.02
CA PRO A 64 -13.30 -0.16 5.39
C PRO A 64 -12.03 -0.97 5.07
N VAL A 65 -10.93 -0.28 4.77
CA VAL A 65 -9.65 -0.91 4.42
C VAL A 65 -8.54 -0.43 5.36
N ALA A 66 -7.65 -1.33 5.76
CA ALA A 66 -6.44 -1.03 6.52
C ALA A 66 -5.19 -1.70 5.89
N ALA A 67 -4.00 -1.17 6.23
CA ALA A 67 -2.72 -1.73 5.84
C ALA A 67 -1.98 -2.33 7.04
N ALA A 68 -1.34 -3.49 6.87
CA ALA A 68 -0.53 -4.16 7.88
C ALA A 68 0.76 -4.73 7.25
N SER A 69 1.84 -3.95 7.27
CA SER A 69 3.13 -4.29 6.66
C SER A 69 4.26 -4.31 7.68
N ARG A 70 5.21 -5.22 7.41
CA ARG A 70 6.40 -5.47 8.24
C ARG A 70 7.66 -4.77 7.73
N THR A 71 7.58 -4.00 6.66
CA THR A 71 8.74 -3.32 6.08
C THR A 71 9.46 -2.43 7.10
N SER A 72 10.78 -2.37 7.04
CA SER A 72 11.58 -1.38 7.77
C SER A 72 11.62 -0.02 7.07
N GLU A 73 11.24 0.05 5.79
CA GLU A 73 11.19 1.27 5.00
C GLU A 73 9.80 1.93 5.14
N ILE A 74 9.55 2.49 6.32
CA ILE A 74 8.24 3.02 6.74
C ILE A 74 7.87 4.26 5.94
N GLU A 75 8.81 5.19 5.79
CA GLU A 75 8.62 6.44 5.08
C GLU A 75 8.38 6.19 3.58
N GLY A 76 9.20 5.36 2.95
CA GLY A 76 9.03 4.97 1.56
C GLY A 76 7.69 4.29 1.29
N ALA A 77 7.27 3.35 2.14
CA ALA A 77 5.98 2.69 2.01
C ALA A 77 4.81 3.67 2.09
N ASN A 78 4.82 4.58 3.07
CA ASN A 78 3.78 5.61 3.17
C ASN A 78 3.80 6.58 1.98
N GLN A 79 4.99 6.97 1.52
CA GLN A 79 5.13 7.85 0.37
C GLN A 79 4.53 7.22 -0.90
N LEU A 80 4.72 5.92 -1.13
CA LEU A 80 4.11 5.21 -2.26
C LEU A 80 2.57 5.22 -2.17
N LEU A 81 2.00 4.99 -0.99
CA LEU A 81 0.54 5.07 -0.80
C LEU A 81 -0.01 6.46 -1.18
N GLU A 82 0.71 7.53 -0.87
CA GLU A 82 0.30 8.90 -1.23
C GLU A 82 0.51 9.20 -2.72
N LEU A 83 1.67 8.83 -3.30
CA LEU A 83 1.97 9.11 -4.71
C LEU A 83 1.04 8.37 -5.67
N PHE A 84 0.62 7.16 -5.31
CA PHE A 84 -0.39 6.38 -6.04
C PHE A 84 -1.84 6.75 -5.68
N ASP A 85 -2.06 7.77 -4.85
CA ASP A 85 -3.39 8.21 -4.43
C ASP A 85 -4.22 7.07 -3.80
N LEU A 86 -3.53 6.12 -3.14
CA LEU A 86 -4.16 5.03 -2.40
C LEU A 86 -4.47 5.41 -0.96
N GLY A 87 -3.80 6.45 -0.43
CA GLY A 87 -3.91 6.85 0.97
C GLY A 87 -5.35 7.11 1.44
N LYS A 88 -6.21 7.56 0.53
CA LYS A 88 -7.65 7.80 0.75
C LYS A 88 -8.49 6.56 1.06
N TYR A 89 -8.01 5.36 0.74
CA TYR A 89 -8.72 4.11 1.00
C TYR A 89 -8.43 3.54 2.39
N PHE A 90 -7.27 3.86 2.96
CA PHE A 90 -6.78 3.26 4.20
C PHE A 90 -7.18 4.08 5.42
N ILE A 91 -8.09 3.55 6.26
CA ILE A 91 -8.50 4.18 7.51
C ILE A 91 -7.49 4.02 8.64
N GLN A 92 -6.60 3.01 8.53
CA GLN A 92 -5.53 2.72 9.48
C GLN A 92 -4.35 2.07 8.75
N ARG A 93 -3.13 2.34 9.23
CA ARG A 93 -1.88 1.86 8.62
C ARG A 93 -0.92 1.43 9.72
N GLU A 94 -0.74 0.13 9.89
CA GLU A 94 0.26 -0.45 10.78
C GLU A 94 1.46 -0.87 9.92
N ILE A 95 2.44 0.03 9.79
CA ILE A 95 3.62 -0.15 8.91
C ILE A 95 4.87 0.00 9.76
N TYR A 96 5.42 -1.14 10.21
CA TYR A 96 6.67 -1.22 10.97
C TYR A 96 7.11 -2.68 11.13
N PRO A 97 8.40 -2.95 11.35
CA PRO A 97 8.87 -4.30 11.66
C PRO A 97 8.21 -4.87 12.93
N GLY A 98 7.74 -6.10 12.85
CA GLY A 98 7.09 -6.75 13.99
C GLY A 98 6.27 -7.97 13.59
N SER A 99 5.63 -8.61 14.58
CA SER A 99 4.66 -9.67 14.33
C SER A 99 3.35 -9.06 13.81
N LYS A 100 2.74 -9.70 12.80
CA LYS A 100 1.40 -9.30 12.34
C LYS A 100 0.32 -9.52 13.39
N VAL A 101 0.57 -10.33 14.42
CA VAL A 101 -0.35 -10.42 15.57
C VAL A 101 -0.48 -9.04 16.22
N THR A 102 0.64 -8.37 16.50
CA THR A 102 0.66 -7.03 17.08
C THR A 102 0.02 -5.98 16.17
N HIS A 103 0.20 -6.10 14.85
CA HIS A 103 -0.48 -5.23 13.87
C HIS A 103 -2.01 -5.35 13.92
N PHE A 104 -2.57 -6.48 14.36
CA PHE A 104 -4.02 -6.70 14.44
C PHE A 104 -4.60 -6.45 15.84
N GLU A 105 -3.76 -6.21 16.84
CA GLU A 105 -4.17 -5.91 18.22
C GLU A 105 -4.36 -4.40 18.48
N ARG A 106 -4.00 -3.54 17.51
CA ARG A 106 -4.01 -2.08 17.64
C ARG A 106 -5.16 -1.41 16.90
#